data_AF-A0A1H8I2M0-F1
#
_entry.id   AF-A0A1H8I2M0-F1
#
_cell.length_a   1.000
_cell.length_b   1.000
_cell.length_c   1.000
_cell.angle_alpha   90.00
_cell.angle_beta   90.00
_cell.angle_gamma   90.00
#
_symmetry.space_group_name_H-M   'P 1'
#
loop_
_entity.id
_entity.type
_entity.pdbx_description
1 polymer ?
#
loop_
_entity_poly.entity_id
_entity_poly.type
_entity_poly.pdbx_seq_one_letter_code
_entity_poly.pdbx_strand_id
1 'polypeptide(L)'
;MPSLVRALRDPKRWLAVWNWIGMPLISLVFQVFFLIFLLGFGGFTLLLWSYPRLFWGIPSGMPTGWKLMMIRSYFLAFGALYAIVWCGYWQILCALNSGNKIPAFPVHVLAAWLPLLGTLYFADPVSYPDAMIPISAAQITFEMSTAMTAAALFPFYSASIFLFVLSPSVRTGWKIGRLLGLWIIFAAVSLYLLSVFWHIAPSIYKGIAGFPIR
;
A
#
# COMPACT_ATOMS: atom_id res chain seq x y z
N MET A 1 -3.97 -26.22 28.83
CA MET A 1 -2.85 -25.28 28.57
C MET A 1 -1.40 -25.82 28.71
N PRO A 2 -1.08 -27.13 28.84
CA PRO A 2 0.32 -27.60 28.87
C PRO A 2 0.99 -27.78 27.49
N SER A 3 0.27 -27.54 26.38
CA SER A 3 0.76 -27.77 25.01
C SER A 3 1.68 -26.66 24.48
N LEU A 4 1.43 -25.41 24.86
CA LEU A 4 2.15 -24.24 24.34
C LEU A 4 3.56 -24.13 24.96
N VAL A 5 3.67 -24.37 26.28
CA VAL A 5 4.94 -24.42 27.01
C VAL A 5 5.83 -25.60 26.56
N ARG A 6 5.22 -26.72 26.18
CA ARG A 6 5.95 -27.89 25.67
C ARG A 6 6.39 -27.70 24.21
N ALA A 7 5.61 -26.96 23.40
CA ALA A 7 5.97 -26.56 22.05
C ALA A 7 7.11 -25.53 22.00
N LEU A 8 7.21 -24.67 23.01
CA LEU A 8 8.30 -23.70 23.22
C LEU A 8 9.68 -24.35 23.49
N ARG A 9 9.70 -25.61 23.96
CA ARG A 9 10.94 -26.30 24.37
C ARG A 9 11.69 -26.97 23.22
N ASP A 10 11.04 -27.14 22.07
CA ASP A 10 11.62 -27.74 20.88
C ASP A 10 12.03 -26.62 19.90
N PRO A 11 13.34 -26.36 19.70
CA PRO A 11 13.80 -25.21 18.93
C PRO A 11 13.32 -25.22 17.47
N LYS A 12 13.06 -26.41 16.89
CA LYS A 12 12.50 -26.53 15.54
C LYS A 12 11.02 -26.11 15.49
N ARG A 13 10.25 -26.47 16.52
CA ARG A 13 8.84 -26.05 16.64
C ARG A 13 8.73 -24.56 16.94
N TRP A 14 9.61 -24.03 17.79
CA TRP A 14 9.66 -22.59 18.05
C TRP A 14 9.97 -21.79 16.78
N LEU A 15 10.96 -22.23 15.99
CA LEU A 15 11.27 -21.59 14.71
C LEU A 15 10.10 -21.65 13.72
N ALA A 16 9.36 -22.77 13.70
CA ALA A 16 8.15 -22.89 12.89
C ALA A 16 7.07 -21.90 13.35
N VAL A 17 6.77 -21.84 14.66
CA VAL A 17 5.80 -20.87 15.21
C VAL A 17 6.21 -19.43 14.93
N TRP A 18 7.51 -19.12 15.09
CA TRP A 18 8.05 -17.80 14.80
C TRP A 18 7.85 -17.40 13.33
N ASN A 19 8.16 -18.30 12.39
CA ASN A 19 8.06 -18.01 10.97
C ASN A 19 6.61 -17.95 10.45
N TRP A 20 5.72 -18.78 11.01
CA TRP A 20 4.33 -18.84 10.57
C TRP A 20 3.38 -17.87 11.28
N ILE A 21 3.75 -17.40 12.48
CA ILE A 21 2.87 -16.58 13.33
C ILE A 21 3.59 -15.29 13.74
N GLY A 22 4.78 -15.39 14.35
CA GLY A 22 5.49 -14.22 14.89
C GLY A 22 5.87 -13.19 13.84
N MET A 23 6.55 -13.61 12.78
CA MET A 23 7.02 -12.70 11.73
C MET A 23 5.86 -12.10 10.89
N PRO A 24 4.80 -12.85 10.54
CA PRO A 24 3.59 -12.26 9.94
C PRO A 24 2.89 -11.24 10.86
N LEU A 25 2.88 -11.46 12.19
CA LEU A 25 2.36 -10.47 13.13
C LEU A 25 3.17 -9.16 13.07
N ILE A 26 4.49 -9.25 12.94
CA ILE A 26 5.34 -8.08 12.73
C ILE A 26 5.00 -7.38 11.41
N SER A 27 4.74 -8.15 10.33
CA SER A 27 4.28 -7.57 9.04
C SER A 27 2.98 -6.79 9.21
N LEU A 28 2.04 -7.33 9.98
CA LEU A 28 0.76 -6.69 10.27
C LEU A 28 0.96 -5.41 11.08
N VAL A 29 1.71 -5.47 12.18
CA VAL A 29 2.00 -4.31 13.04
C VAL A 29 2.72 -3.22 12.24
N PHE A 30 3.74 -3.59 11.47
CA PHE A 30 4.46 -2.68 10.59
C PHE A 30 3.52 -2.01 9.59
N GLN A 31 2.64 -2.78 8.95
CA GLN A 31 1.69 -2.24 7.99
C GLN A 31 0.69 -1.27 8.63
N VAL A 32 0.19 -1.56 9.83
CA VAL A 32 -0.70 -0.64 10.56
C VAL A 32 0.02 0.68 10.85
N PHE A 33 1.23 0.63 11.40
CA PHE A 33 2.01 1.84 11.68
C PHE A 33 2.39 2.59 10.40
N PHE A 34 2.73 1.87 9.34
CA PHE A 34 3.09 2.47 8.06
C PHE A 34 1.89 3.13 7.38
N LEU A 35 0.69 2.53 7.47
CA LEU A 35 -0.54 3.16 7.00
C LEU A 35 -0.90 4.39 7.81
N ILE A 36 -0.77 4.36 9.14
CA ILE A 36 -0.96 5.55 9.99
C ILE A 36 0.06 6.64 9.61
N PHE A 37 1.32 6.27 9.39
CA PHE A 37 2.34 7.18 8.92
C PHE A 37 2.00 7.75 7.54
N LEU A 38 1.52 6.94 6.58
CA LEU A 38 1.15 7.45 5.26
C LEU A 38 -0.13 8.29 5.27
N LEU A 39 -1.11 7.98 6.11
CA LEU A 39 -2.29 8.82 6.31
C LEU A 39 -1.91 10.14 6.99
N GLY A 40 -1.06 10.08 8.02
CA GLY A 40 -0.59 11.26 8.76
C GLY A 40 0.36 12.11 7.93
N PHE A 41 1.41 11.54 7.35
CA PHE A 41 2.42 12.21 6.53
C PHE A 41 1.88 12.57 5.13
N GLY A 42 1.08 11.70 4.52
CA GLY A 42 0.42 11.98 3.25
C GLY A 42 -0.68 13.02 3.40
N GLY A 43 -1.48 12.93 4.45
CA GLY A 43 -2.38 14.00 4.86
C GLY A 43 -1.61 15.29 5.13
N PHE A 44 -0.51 15.26 5.89
CA PHE A 44 0.30 16.45 6.21
C PHE A 44 0.96 17.08 4.97
N THR A 45 1.52 16.30 4.06
CA THR A 45 2.16 16.80 2.83
C THR A 45 1.16 17.28 1.77
N LEU A 46 -0.04 16.67 1.71
CA LEU A 46 -1.15 17.14 0.88
C LEU A 46 -1.83 18.38 1.49
N LEU A 47 -2.01 18.44 2.81
CA LEU A 47 -2.74 19.52 3.50
C LEU A 47 -1.89 20.76 3.77
N LEU A 48 -0.58 20.63 4.06
CA LEU A 48 0.27 21.76 4.43
C LEU A 48 1.27 22.19 3.35
N TRP A 49 1.73 21.27 2.49
CA TRP A 49 2.77 21.58 1.49
C TRP A 49 2.20 21.81 0.07
N SER A 50 1.01 21.28 -0.22
CA SER A 50 0.49 21.20 -1.59
C SER A 50 -0.95 21.71 -1.69
N TYR A 51 -1.11 23.04 -1.68
CA TYR A 51 -2.34 23.78 -2.01
C TYR A 51 -3.66 23.03 -1.75
N PRO A 52 -4.39 23.29 -0.64
CA PRO A 52 -5.78 22.83 -0.48
C PRO A 52 -6.69 23.13 -1.69
N ARG A 53 -6.27 24.08 -2.56
CA ARG A 53 -6.91 24.44 -3.83
C ARG A 53 -6.67 23.50 -5.01
N LEU A 54 -5.74 22.53 -4.94
CA LEU A 54 -5.47 21.61 -6.06
C LEU A 54 -6.74 20.87 -6.47
N PHE A 55 -7.49 20.40 -5.46
CA PHE A 55 -8.73 19.66 -5.61
C PHE A 55 -9.99 20.55 -5.61
N TRP A 56 -9.84 21.87 -5.48
CA TRP A 56 -10.96 22.81 -5.56
C TRP A 56 -11.44 23.02 -6.99
N GLY A 57 -12.76 23.10 -7.15
CA GLY A 57 -13.40 23.35 -8.42
C GLY A 57 -13.15 22.27 -9.47
N ILE A 58 -12.76 21.06 -9.05
CA ILE A 58 -12.76 19.89 -9.92
C ILE A 58 -14.21 19.37 -9.95
N PRO A 59 -14.91 19.43 -11.09
CA PRO A 59 -16.27 18.88 -11.21
C PRO A 59 -16.25 17.36 -11.00
N SER A 60 -17.42 16.70 -11.01
CA SER A 60 -17.56 15.24 -10.79
C SER A 60 -16.84 14.33 -11.80
N GLY A 61 -15.96 14.86 -12.66
CA GLY A 61 -15.16 14.13 -13.64
C GLY A 61 -13.66 14.21 -13.35
N MET A 62 -12.86 13.46 -14.13
CA MET A 62 -11.41 13.47 -13.99
C MET A 62 -10.83 14.85 -14.37
N PRO A 63 -9.90 15.41 -13.58
CA PRO A 63 -9.26 16.68 -13.90
C PRO A 63 -8.48 16.59 -15.22
N THR A 64 -8.28 17.73 -15.87
CA THR A 64 -7.53 17.85 -17.14
C THR A 64 -6.37 18.84 -17.01
N GLY A 65 -5.49 18.85 -18.02
CA GLY A 65 -4.36 19.79 -18.10
C GLY A 65 -3.37 19.68 -16.94
N TRP A 66 -2.91 20.84 -16.44
CA TRP A 66 -1.89 20.93 -15.39
C TRP A 66 -2.32 20.26 -14.07
N LYS A 67 -3.59 20.37 -13.67
CA LYS A 67 -4.10 19.74 -12.44
C LYS A 67 -3.96 18.23 -12.49
N LEU A 68 -4.29 17.60 -13.63
CA LEU A 68 -4.14 16.16 -13.82
C LEU A 68 -2.67 15.74 -13.73
N MET A 69 -1.78 16.51 -14.33
CA MET A 69 -0.35 16.24 -14.29
C MET A 69 0.17 16.26 -12.85
N MET A 70 -0.18 17.28 -12.07
CA MET A 70 0.18 17.35 -10.65
C MET A 70 -0.37 16.17 -9.85
N ILE A 71 -1.66 15.82 -10.02
CA ILE A 71 -2.28 14.68 -9.32
C ILE A 71 -1.56 13.37 -9.62
N ARG A 72 -1.21 13.12 -10.88
CA ARG A 72 -0.42 11.94 -11.29
C ARG A 72 0.97 11.94 -10.66
N SER A 73 1.63 13.10 -10.59
CA SER A 73 2.94 13.23 -9.94
C SER A 73 2.88 12.90 -8.45
N TYR A 74 1.89 13.43 -7.72
CA TYR A 74 1.70 13.10 -6.30
C TYR A 74 1.43 11.61 -6.11
N PHE A 75 0.52 11.07 -6.91
CA PHE A 75 0.21 9.64 -6.90
C PHE A 75 1.45 8.76 -7.11
N LEU A 76 2.28 9.09 -8.09
CA LEU A 76 3.52 8.36 -8.36
C LEU A 76 4.54 8.52 -7.23
N ALA A 77 4.67 9.71 -6.64
CA ALA A 77 5.57 9.93 -5.51
C ALA A 77 5.16 9.11 -4.29
N PHE A 78 3.87 9.08 -3.94
CA PHE A 78 3.33 8.24 -2.87
C PHE A 78 3.51 6.75 -3.19
N GLY A 79 3.18 6.34 -4.41
CA GLY A 79 3.36 4.96 -4.86
C GLY A 79 4.82 4.51 -4.80
N ALA A 80 5.77 5.38 -5.17
CA ALA A 80 7.20 5.11 -5.10
C ALA A 80 7.68 4.96 -3.66
N LEU A 81 7.29 5.86 -2.76
CA LEU A 81 7.61 5.76 -1.33
C LEU A 81 7.08 4.45 -0.74
N TYR A 82 5.82 4.13 -1.02
CA TYR A 82 5.19 2.88 -0.60
C TYR A 82 5.95 1.65 -1.11
N ALA A 83 6.28 1.62 -2.40
CA ALA A 83 7.01 0.54 -3.03
C ALA A 83 8.43 0.37 -2.43
N ILE A 84 9.16 1.47 -2.22
CA ILE A 84 10.52 1.44 -1.64
C ILE A 84 10.50 0.82 -0.25
N VAL A 85 9.60 1.29 0.62
CA VAL A 85 9.49 0.81 2.00
C VAL A 85 9.18 -0.69 2.02
N TRP A 86 8.22 -1.14 1.20
CA TRP A 86 7.88 -2.56 1.13
C TRP A 86 8.99 -3.42 0.53
N CYS A 87 9.70 -2.93 -0.49
CA CYS A 87 10.88 -3.61 -1.01
C CYS A 87 11.95 -3.80 0.07
N GLY A 88 12.25 -2.74 0.84
CA GLY A 88 13.18 -2.80 1.96
C GLY A 88 12.74 -3.77 3.05
N TYR A 89 11.45 -3.78 3.39
CA TYR A 89 10.87 -4.73 4.34
C TYR A 89 11.07 -6.19 3.88
N TRP A 90 10.80 -6.49 2.60
CA TRP A 90 11.03 -7.82 2.04
C TRP A 90 12.51 -8.21 2.04
N GLN A 91 13.41 -7.26 1.75
CA GLN A 91 14.86 -7.49 1.85
C GLN A 91 15.30 -7.84 3.27
N ILE A 92 14.80 -7.12 4.28
CA ILE A 92 15.10 -7.38 5.68
C ILE A 92 14.61 -8.78 6.08
N LEU A 93 13.35 -9.12 5.76
CA LEU A 93 12.82 -10.46 6.04
C LEU A 93 13.63 -11.57 5.36
N CYS A 94 14.10 -11.33 4.15
CA CYS A 94 14.94 -12.27 3.43
C CYS A 94 16.32 -12.44 4.10
N ALA A 95 16.94 -11.34 4.53
CA ALA A 95 18.25 -11.32 5.18
C ALA A 95 18.25 -11.93 6.60
N LEU A 96 17.15 -11.78 7.33
CA LEU A 96 16.98 -12.37 8.67
C LEU A 96 16.82 -13.89 8.66
N ASN A 97 16.66 -14.51 7.49
CA ASN A 97 16.50 -15.96 7.36
C ASN A 97 17.74 -16.62 6.78
N SER A 98 18.18 -17.71 7.40
CA SER A 98 19.41 -18.45 7.08
C SER A 98 19.49 -19.00 5.65
N GLY A 99 18.35 -19.15 4.97
CA GLY A 99 18.27 -19.62 3.58
C GLY A 99 18.20 -18.51 2.52
N ASN A 100 18.31 -17.23 2.92
CA ASN A 100 18.04 -16.06 2.05
C ASN A 100 16.70 -16.21 1.30
N LYS A 101 15.69 -16.67 2.04
CA LYS A 101 14.33 -16.93 1.60
C LYS A 101 13.38 -16.47 2.69
N ILE A 102 12.21 -16.00 2.29
CA ILE A 102 11.14 -15.64 3.23
C ILE A 102 10.28 -16.90 3.45
N PRO A 103 10.34 -17.54 4.63
CA PRO A 103 9.47 -18.67 4.94
C PRO A 103 8.02 -18.19 4.95
N ALA A 104 7.08 -19.03 4.50
CA ALA A 104 5.66 -18.68 4.47
C ALA A 104 5.35 -17.33 3.79
N PHE A 105 6.09 -16.95 2.74
CA PHE A 105 5.93 -15.67 2.04
C PHE A 105 4.46 -15.29 1.73
N PRO A 106 3.59 -16.20 1.24
CA PRO A 106 2.18 -15.87 1.04
C PRO A 106 1.47 -15.38 2.31
N VAL A 107 1.80 -15.93 3.48
CA VAL A 107 1.22 -15.53 4.77
C VAL A 107 1.66 -14.11 5.14
N HIS A 108 2.91 -13.74 4.88
CA HIS A 108 3.38 -12.37 5.07
C HIS A 108 2.67 -11.37 4.15
N VAL A 109 2.48 -11.74 2.88
CA VAL A 109 1.74 -10.92 1.93
C VAL A 109 0.29 -10.76 2.40
N LEU A 110 -0.37 -11.84 2.83
CA LEU A 110 -1.74 -11.75 3.37
C LEU A 110 -1.81 -10.89 4.64
N ALA A 111 -0.87 -11.05 5.57
CA ALA A 111 -0.82 -10.27 6.81
C ALA A 111 -0.65 -8.76 6.55
N ALA A 112 0.04 -8.40 5.47
CA ALA A 112 0.20 -7.02 5.02
C ALA A 112 -0.97 -6.51 4.15
N TRP A 113 -1.62 -7.41 3.41
CA TRP A 113 -2.70 -7.06 2.49
C TRP A 113 -4.05 -6.90 3.19
N LEU A 114 -4.35 -7.74 4.18
CA LEU A 114 -5.62 -7.70 4.91
C LEU A 114 -5.88 -6.36 5.59
N PRO A 115 -4.90 -5.70 6.25
CA PRO A 115 -5.08 -4.35 6.76
C PRO A 115 -5.43 -3.33 5.68
N LEU A 116 -4.86 -3.41 4.47
CA LEU A 116 -5.21 -2.51 3.35
C LEU A 116 -6.67 -2.67 2.95
N LEU A 117 -7.13 -3.91 2.81
CA LEU A 117 -8.53 -4.22 2.49
C LEU A 117 -9.46 -3.76 3.61
N GLY A 118 -9.06 -3.96 4.87
CA GLY A 118 -9.78 -3.46 6.03
C GLY A 118 -9.90 -1.94 6.00
N THR A 119 -8.80 -1.22 5.76
CA THR A 119 -8.83 0.25 5.64
C THR A 119 -9.76 0.68 4.53
N LEU A 120 -9.74 0.05 3.36
CA LEU A 120 -10.69 0.37 2.26
C LEU A 120 -12.15 0.13 2.66
N TYR A 121 -12.42 -0.97 3.36
CA TYR A 121 -13.77 -1.28 3.83
C TYR A 121 -14.28 -0.25 4.87
N PHE A 122 -13.43 0.14 5.81
CA PHE A 122 -13.78 1.10 6.86
C PHE A 122 -13.66 2.57 6.42
N ALA A 123 -13.02 2.84 5.29
CA ALA A 123 -12.90 4.17 4.71
C ALA A 123 -14.20 4.68 4.06
N ASP A 124 -15.28 3.89 4.05
CA ASP A 124 -16.58 4.37 3.59
C ASP A 124 -17.03 5.57 4.44
N PRO A 125 -17.18 6.76 3.85
CA PRO A 125 -17.62 7.96 4.56
C PRO A 125 -19.00 7.82 5.22
N VAL A 126 -19.83 6.86 4.80
CA VAL A 126 -21.11 6.55 5.46
C VAL A 126 -20.91 5.83 6.79
N SER A 127 -19.86 5.02 6.91
CA SER A 127 -19.57 4.21 8.09
C SER A 127 -18.79 4.99 9.18
N TYR A 128 -17.99 5.98 8.77
CA TYR A 128 -17.19 6.82 9.66
C TYR A 128 -17.16 8.30 9.21
N PRO A 129 -18.27 9.03 9.37
CA PRO A 129 -18.36 10.44 8.95
C PRO A 129 -17.35 11.35 9.67
N ASP A 130 -16.99 11.02 10.92
CA ASP A 130 -16.08 11.82 11.75
C ASP A 130 -14.59 11.56 11.44
N ALA A 131 -14.25 10.49 10.70
CA ALA A 131 -12.86 10.15 10.36
C ALA A 131 -12.35 10.90 9.12
N MET A 132 -13.23 11.65 8.45
CA MET A 132 -12.95 12.37 7.23
C MET A 132 -13.25 13.85 7.43
N ILE A 133 -12.19 14.67 7.53
CA ILE A 133 -12.27 16.12 7.22
C ILE A 133 -11.55 16.40 5.88
N PRO A 134 -11.97 15.78 4.76
CA PRO A 134 -11.51 16.15 3.43
C PRO A 134 -12.20 17.45 3.02
N ILE A 135 -11.46 18.29 2.30
CA ILE A 135 -11.91 19.62 1.95
C ILE A 135 -12.79 19.56 0.69
N SER A 136 -12.65 18.54 -0.18
CA SER A 136 -13.51 18.38 -1.36
C SER A 136 -13.75 16.93 -1.81
N ALA A 137 -14.83 16.69 -2.54
CA ALA A 137 -15.17 15.39 -3.14
C ALA A 137 -14.05 14.82 -4.04
N ALA A 138 -13.34 15.68 -4.76
CA ALA A 138 -12.24 15.27 -5.64
C ALA A 138 -11.01 14.78 -4.87
N GLN A 139 -10.73 15.38 -3.70
CA GLN A 139 -9.65 14.94 -2.83
C GLN A 139 -9.94 13.53 -2.29
N ILE A 140 -11.18 13.28 -1.85
CA ILE A 140 -11.59 11.95 -1.40
C ILE A 140 -11.51 10.92 -2.51
N THR A 141 -12.00 11.30 -3.69
CA THR A 141 -11.95 10.41 -4.87
C THR A 141 -10.50 10.03 -5.17
N PHE A 142 -9.56 10.98 -5.07
CA PHE A 142 -8.13 10.73 -5.21
C PHE A 142 -7.59 9.78 -4.14
N GLU A 143 -7.88 10.03 -2.86
CA GLU A 143 -7.42 9.21 -1.73
C GLU A 143 -7.93 7.77 -1.84
N MET A 144 -9.24 7.59 -2.12
CA MET A 144 -9.83 6.27 -2.33
C MET A 144 -9.25 5.56 -3.54
N SER A 145 -9.10 6.26 -4.68
CA SER A 145 -8.50 5.68 -5.88
C SER A 145 -7.06 5.24 -5.64
N THR A 146 -6.31 6.02 -4.85
CA THR A 146 -4.94 5.70 -4.48
C THR A 146 -4.87 4.46 -3.60
N ALA A 147 -5.72 4.39 -2.57
CA ALA A 147 -5.81 3.25 -1.68
C ALA A 147 -6.26 1.98 -2.42
N MET A 148 -7.24 2.08 -3.33
CA MET A 148 -7.69 0.97 -4.18
C MET A 148 -6.56 0.48 -5.09
N THR A 149 -5.80 1.40 -5.69
CA THR A 149 -4.65 1.04 -6.53
C THR A 149 -3.56 0.33 -5.73
N ALA A 150 -3.24 0.84 -4.55
CA ALA A 150 -2.26 0.21 -3.66
C ALA A 150 -2.70 -1.20 -3.26
N ALA A 151 -3.94 -1.37 -2.81
CA ALA A 151 -4.48 -2.68 -2.41
C ALA A 151 -4.53 -3.67 -3.59
N ALA A 152 -4.90 -3.21 -4.79
CA ALA A 152 -4.95 -4.05 -5.98
C ALA A 152 -3.56 -4.53 -6.41
N LEU A 153 -2.56 -3.64 -6.39
CA LEU A 153 -1.22 -3.95 -6.89
C LEU A 153 -0.30 -4.62 -5.85
N PHE A 154 -0.57 -4.45 -4.56
CA PHE A 154 0.29 -4.95 -3.49
C PHE A 154 0.68 -6.44 -3.60
N PRO A 155 -0.24 -7.40 -3.79
CA PRO A 155 0.14 -8.81 -3.88
C PRO A 155 1.01 -9.09 -5.10
N PHE A 156 0.71 -8.46 -6.25
CA PHE A 156 1.48 -8.63 -7.48
C PHE A 156 2.87 -8.00 -7.39
N TYR A 157 2.96 -6.82 -6.76
CA TYR A 157 4.23 -6.16 -6.49
C TYR A 157 5.10 -7.03 -5.60
N SER A 158 4.56 -7.51 -4.48
CA SER A 158 5.29 -8.36 -3.53
C SER A 158 5.77 -9.65 -4.18
N ALA A 159 4.91 -10.33 -4.94
CA ALA A 159 5.30 -11.52 -5.70
C ALA A 159 6.40 -11.22 -6.73
N SER A 160 6.31 -10.09 -7.44
CA SER A 160 7.30 -9.69 -8.44
C SER A 160 8.66 -9.39 -7.81
N ILE A 161 8.69 -8.67 -6.69
CA ILE A 161 9.93 -8.41 -5.93
C ILE A 161 10.55 -9.72 -5.44
N PHE A 162 9.74 -10.62 -4.89
CA PHE A 162 10.21 -11.92 -4.42
C PHE A 162 10.83 -12.76 -5.54
N LEU A 163 10.15 -12.87 -6.69
CA LEU A 163 10.58 -13.70 -7.81
C LEU A 163 11.77 -13.12 -8.59
N PHE A 164 11.78 -11.81 -8.86
CA PHE A 164 12.71 -11.22 -9.81
C PHE A 164 13.89 -10.47 -9.16
N VAL A 165 13.74 -10.04 -7.90
CA VAL A 165 14.74 -9.23 -7.19
C VAL A 165 15.39 -10.01 -6.05
N LEU A 166 14.59 -10.68 -5.22
CA LEU A 166 15.07 -11.37 -4.02
C LEU A 166 15.51 -12.81 -4.29
N SER A 167 15.02 -13.44 -5.37
CA SER A 167 15.35 -14.82 -5.68
C SER A 167 16.87 -15.06 -5.75
N PRO A 168 17.39 -16.10 -5.07
CA PRO A 168 18.82 -16.35 -4.92
C PRO A 168 19.55 -16.68 -6.24
N SER A 169 18.82 -17.04 -7.30
CA SER A 169 19.40 -17.31 -8.62
C SER A 169 19.78 -16.05 -9.42
N VAL A 170 19.45 -14.86 -8.92
CA VAL A 170 19.65 -13.60 -9.66
C VAL A 170 21.01 -12.99 -9.36
N ARG A 171 21.85 -12.82 -10.40
CA ARG A 171 23.15 -12.12 -10.32
C ARG A 171 22.97 -10.70 -9.77
N THR A 172 23.81 -10.33 -8.80
CA THR A 172 23.72 -9.07 -8.04
C THR A 172 23.70 -7.82 -8.92
N GLY A 173 24.49 -7.79 -10.01
CA GLY A 173 24.55 -6.66 -10.93
C GLY A 173 23.26 -6.39 -11.73
N TRP A 174 22.36 -7.37 -11.85
CA TRP A 174 21.11 -7.21 -12.62
C TRP A 174 19.90 -6.89 -11.74
N LYS A 175 20.06 -6.96 -10.41
CA LYS A 175 18.95 -6.74 -9.46
C LYS A 175 18.40 -5.32 -9.53
N ILE A 176 19.28 -4.31 -9.63
CA ILE A 176 18.89 -2.91 -9.72
C ILE A 176 18.12 -2.64 -11.02
N GLY A 177 18.64 -3.11 -12.16
CA GLY A 177 17.96 -2.95 -13.45
C GLY A 177 16.57 -3.61 -13.49
N ARG A 178 16.44 -4.81 -12.90
CA ARG A 178 15.14 -5.49 -12.77
C ARG A 178 14.18 -4.75 -11.85
N LEU A 179 14.67 -4.23 -10.71
CA LEU A 179 13.86 -3.44 -9.79
C LEU A 179 13.34 -2.16 -10.45
N LEU A 180 14.21 -1.44 -11.15
CA LEU A 180 13.82 -0.24 -11.91
C LEU A 180 12.81 -0.58 -13.01
N GLY A 181 13.05 -1.65 -13.78
CA GLY A 181 12.11 -2.12 -14.79
C GLY A 181 10.74 -2.48 -14.21
N LEU A 182 10.71 -3.18 -13.07
CA LEU A 182 9.48 -3.47 -12.35
C LEU A 182 8.79 -2.17 -11.90
N TRP A 183 9.50 -1.20 -11.32
CA TRP A 183 8.90 0.05 -10.89
C TRP A 183 8.33 0.86 -12.06
N ILE A 184 8.97 0.86 -13.23
CA ILE A 184 8.43 1.49 -14.44
C ILE A 184 7.12 0.81 -14.86
N ILE A 185 7.08 -0.53 -14.89
CA ILE A 185 5.88 -1.29 -15.23
C ILE A 185 4.76 -0.98 -14.23
N PHE A 186 5.03 -1.07 -12.92
CA PHE A 186 4.05 -0.79 -11.88
C PHE A 186 3.59 0.67 -11.88
N ALA A 187 4.46 1.63 -12.22
CA ALA A 187 4.08 3.03 -12.40
C ALA A 187 3.13 3.23 -13.59
N ALA A 188 3.38 2.57 -14.72
CA ALA A 188 2.48 2.62 -15.87
C ALA A 188 1.11 2.00 -15.54
N VAL A 189 1.10 0.84 -14.90
CA VAL A 189 -0.13 0.16 -14.47
C VAL A 189 -0.87 0.98 -13.43
N SER A 190 -0.16 1.59 -12.48
CA SER A 190 -0.78 2.40 -11.43
C SER A 190 -1.43 3.65 -12.00
N LEU A 191 -0.82 4.33 -12.99
CA LEU A 191 -1.44 5.46 -13.68
C LEU A 191 -2.71 5.09 -14.44
N TYR A 192 -2.72 3.92 -15.07
CA TYR A 192 -3.92 3.37 -15.70
C TYR A 192 -5.01 3.07 -14.67
N LEU A 193 -4.67 2.35 -13.60
CA LEU A 193 -5.59 1.99 -12.53
C LEU A 193 -6.12 3.21 -11.78
N LEU A 194 -5.31 4.25 -11.59
CA LEU A 194 -5.75 5.52 -11.01
C LEU A 194 -6.92 6.08 -11.81
N SER A 195 -6.84 6.08 -13.15
CA SER A 195 -7.94 6.53 -14.00
C SER A 195 -9.17 5.63 -13.84
N VAL A 196 -9.00 4.32 -13.82
CA VAL A 196 -10.11 3.37 -13.67
C VAL A 196 -10.81 3.55 -12.32
N PHE A 197 -10.05 3.55 -11.23
CA PHE A 197 -10.59 3.69 -9.88
C PHE A 197 -11.14 5.09 -9.61
N TRP A 198 -10.65 6.14 -10.26
CA TRP A 198 -11.25 7.47 -10.17
C TRP A 198 -12.72 7.48 -10.59
N HIS A 199 -13.07 6.74 -11.65
CA HIS A 199 -14.44 6.65 -12.14
C HIS A 199 -15.28 5.66 -11.33
N ILE A 200 -14.66 4.64 -10.76
CA ILE A 200 -15.35 3.60 -10.01
C ILE A 200 -15.62 4.04 -8.56
N ALA A 201 -14.69 4.74 -7.91
CA ALA A 201 -14.75 5.09 -6.49
C ALA A 201 -16.08 5.77 -6.09
N PRO A 202 -16.63 6.75 -6.83
CA PRO A 202 -17.92 7.35 -6.49
C PRO A 202 -19.11 6.38 -6.53
N SER A 203 -19.04 5.30 -7.32
CA SER A 203 -20.11 4.30 -7.39
C SER A 203 -20.05 3.29 -6.24
N ILE A 204 -18.83 3.01 -5.74
CA ILE A 204 -18.61 2.16 -4.56
C ILE A 204 -18.87 2.95 -3.27
N TYR A 205 -18.34 4.16 -3.17
CA TYR A 205 -18.44 5.03 -2.01
C TYR A 205 -19.42 6.18 -2.28
N LYS A 206 -20.71 5.88 -2.19
CA LYS A 206 -21.78 6.86 -2.51
C LYS A 206 -21.72 8.13 -1.66
N GLY A 207 -21.15 8.05 -0.45
CA GLY A 207 -20.98 9.22 0.42
C GLY A 207 -20.04 10.30 -0.15
N ILE A 208 -19.23 9.99 -1.16
CA ILE A 208 -18.39 10.99 -1.87
C ILE A 208 -19.24 12.11 -2.48
N ALA A 209 -20.44 11.79 -2.98
CA ALA A 209 -21.34 12.79 -3.58
C ALA A 209 -21.86 13.81 -2.57
N GLY A 210 -21.77 13.53 -1.26
CA GLY A 210 -22.17 14.45 -0.20
C GLY A 210 -21.14 15.53 0.12
N PHE A 211 -19.91 15.43 -0.40
CA PHE A 211 -18.84 16.39 -0.09
C PHE A 211 -18.87 17.62 -1.01
N PRO A 212 -18.41 18.78 -0.51
CA PRO A 212 -18.36 19.99 -1.31
C PRO A 212 -17.39 19.86 -2.48
N ILE A 213 -17.66 20.61 -3.55
CA ILE A 213 -16.80 20.71 -4.74
C ILE A 213 -15.80 21.90 -4.58
N ARG A 214 -16.01 22.71 -3.54
CA ARG A 214 -15.28 23.96 -3.24
C ARG A 214 -14.41 23.82 -2.01
#